data_AF-A0A661NLI1-F1
#
_entry.id   AF-A0A661NLI1-F1
#
_cell.length_a   1.000
_cell.length_b   1.000
_cell.length_c   1.000
_cell.angle_alpha   90.00
_cell.angle_beta   90.00
_cell.angle_gamma   90.00
#
_symmetry.space_group_name_H-M   'P 1'
#
loop_
_entity.id
_entity.type
_entity.pdbx_description
1 polymer ?
#
loop_
_entity_poly.entity_id
_entity_poly.type
_entity_poly.pdbx_seq_one_letter_code
_entity_poly.pdbx_strand_id
1 'polypeptide(L)'
;MMRMLTATAVSRMLVLGILACLALGGCGDGYDNDEAVAACDGIKQADAKNCMSDADFDACVVCHEDCGDLCSVIDTACPPTFSCSE
;
A
#
# COMPACT_ATOMS: atom_id res chain seq x y z
N MET A 1 37.76 -29.83 -29.70
CA MET A 1 37.41 -28.64 -28.89
C MET A 1 36.29 -27.95 -29.67
N MET A 2 35.03 -27.86 -29.28
CA MET A 2 34.35 -27.66 -28.00
C MET A 2 32.96 -28.31 -28.13
N ARG A 3 32.43 -28.92 -27.05
CA ARG A 3 31.05 -29.39 -26.95
C ARG A 3 30.30 -28.53 -25.93
N MET A 4 28.97 -28.57 -26.07
CA MET A 4 27.92 -28.38 -25.07
C MET A 4 27.20 -27.03 -25.00
N LEU A 5 25.95 -27.09 -25.46
CA LEU A 5 24.83 -26.21 -25.13
C LEU A 5 24.44 -26.38 -23.65
N THR A 6 24.21 -25.27 -22.93
CA THR A 6 23.45 -25.20 -21.67
C THR A 6 22.74 -23.83 -21.65
N ALA A 7 21.44 -23.72 -21.94
CA ALA A 7 20.31 -24.08 -21.09
C ALA A 7 20.27 -23.34 -19.73
N THR A 8 20.36 -22.00 -19.74
CA THR A 8 19.98 -21.15 -18.59
C THR A 8 19.37 -19.82 -19.08
N ALA A 9 18.40 -19.90 -19.97
CA ALA A 9 17.46 -18.82 -20.23
C ALA A 9 16.21 -19.08 -19.37
N VAL A 10 15.60 -18.02 -18.83
CA VAL A 10 14.30 -18.07 -18.11
C VAL A 10 14.33 -18.63 -16.68
N SER A 11 15.05 -18.00 -15.73
CA SER A 11 14.78 -18.30 -14.31
C SER A 11 15.13 -17.21 -13.28
N ARG A 12 15.52 -16.00 -13.71
CA ARG A 12 15.87 -14.91 -12.77
C ARG A 12 15.37 -13.52 -13.21
N MET A 13 14.26 -13.47 -13.94
CA MET A 13 13.75 -12.22 -14.52
C MET A 13 12.28 -11.95 -14.20
N LEU A 14 11.76 -12.53 -13.09
CA LEU A 14 10.34 -12.43 -12.74
C LEU A 14 10.04 -12.09 -11.27
N VAL A 15 11.06 -11.81 -10.45
CA VAL A 15 10.89 -11.51 -9.00
C VAL A 15 11.41 -10.11 -8.63
N LEU A 16 11.60 -9.23 -9.63
CA LEU A 16 12.13 -7.88 -9.42
C LEU A 16 11.28 -6.77 -10.08
N GLY A 17 10.07 -7.12 -10.54
CA GLY A 17 9.18 -6.18 -11.24
C GLY A 17 7.99 -5.67 -10.41
N ILE A 18 7.71 -6.25 -9.25
CA ILE A 18 6.50 -5.93 -8.47
C ILE A 18 6.81 -5.04 -7.25
N LEU A 19 8.06 -4.99 -6.79
CA LEU A 19 8.47 -4.10 -5.68
C LEU A 19 8.92 -2.69 -6.12
N ALA A 20 8.92 -2.38 -7.43
CA ALA A 20 9.37 -1.08 -7.92
C ALA A 20 8.28 0.02 -7.91
N CYS A 21 7.02 -0.32 -7.60
CA CYS A 21 5.95 0.68 -7.47
C CYS A 21 5.88 1.34 -6.09
N LEU A 22 6.56 0.82 -5.07
CA LEU A 22 6.56 1.36 -3.70
C LEU A 22 7.72 2.32 -3.41
N ALA A 23 8.58 2.62 -4.39
CA ALA A 23 9.82 3.37 -4.16
C ALA A 23 9.89 4.72 -4.91
N LEU A 24 8.78 5.19 -5.50
CA LEU A 24 8.76 6.41 -6.30
C LEU A 24 7.80 7.51 -5.80
N GLY A 25 7.05 7.28 -4.72
CA GLY A 25 6.25 8.31 -4.05
C GLY A 25 6.69 8.47 -2.59
N GLY A 26 7.14 9.65 -2.20
CA GLY A 26 7.05 10.17 -0.83
C GLY A 26 7.76 9.44 0.30
N CYS A 27 9.10 9.41 0.34
CA CYS A 27 9.76 9.35 1.65
C CYS A 27 9.59 10.70 2.36
N GLY A 28 8.71 10.76 3.37
CA GLY A 28 8.96 11.54 4.59
C GLY A 28 8.05 12.73 4.86
N ASP A 29 6.81 12.47 5.27
CA ASP A 29 6.10 13.18 6.37
C ASP A 29 4.84 12.39 6.76
N GLY A 30 4.92 11.05 6.73
CA GLY A 30 3.82 10.18 7.13
C GLY A 30 3.55 10.25 8.62
N TYR A 31 2.35 9.85 9.02
CA TYR A 31 1.99 9.73 10.43
C TYR A 31 2.79 8.59 11.09
N ASP A 32 3.20 8.79 12.35
CA ASP A 32 3.64 7.68 13.18
C ASP A 32 2.48 6.70 13.40
N ASN A 33 2.79 5.44 13.70
CA ASN A 33 1.81 4.36 13.80
C ASN A 33 0.60 4.70 14.70
N ASP A 34 0.84 5.27 15.89
CA ASP A 34 -0.22 5.69 16.81
C ASP A 34 -1.15 6.76 16.20
N GLU A 35 -0.59 7.69 15.43
CA GLU A 35 -1.30 8.81 14.81
C GLU A 35 -2.09 8.35 13.57
N ALA A 36 -1.51 7.43 12.78
CA ALA A 36 -2.18 6.75 11.67
C ALA A 36 -3.36 5.87 12.15
N VAL A 37 -3.16 5.09 13.22
CA VAL A 37 -4.22 4.28 13.84
C VAL A 37 -5.36 5.17 14.33
N ALA A 38 -5.04 6.28 15.03
CA ALA A 38 -6.05 7.21 15.52
C ALA A 38 -6.88 7.85 14.37
N ALA A 39 -6.24 8.20 13.26
CA ALA A 39 -6.91 8.71 12.07
C ALA A 39 -7.86 7.66 11.46
N CYS A 40 -7.38 6.43 11.28
CA CYS A 40 -8.16 5.33 10.72
C CYS A 40 -9.31 4.88 11.64
N ASP A 41 -9.13 4.95 12.96
CA ASP A 41 -10.21 4.73 13.93
C ASP A 41 -11.31 5.78 13.78
N GLY A 42 -10.95 7.05 13.56
CA GLY A 42 -11.91 8.11 13.27
C GLY A 42 -12.73 7.81 12.01
N ILE A 43 -12.08 7.31 10.96
CA ILE A 43 -12.74 6.92 9.70
C ILE A 43 -13.65 5.71 9.91
N LYS A 44 -13.17 4.68 10.60
CA LYS A 44 -13.95 3.47 10.93
C LYS A 44 -15.17 3.78 11.79
N GLN A 45 -15.04 4.70 12.75
CA GLN A 45 -16.17 5.15 13.58
C GLN A 45 -17.16 6.02 12.81
N ALA A 46 -16.69 6.82 11.85
CA ALA A 46 -17.53 7.60 10.96
C ALA A 46 -18.24 6.74 9.90
N ASP A 47 -17.71 5.55 9.60
CA ASP A 47 -18.31 4.60 8.67
C ASP A 47 -19.57 3.93 9.25
N ALA A 48 -20.71 4.59 9.05
CA ALA A 48 -22.02 4.08 9.50
C ALA A 48 -22.40 2.73 8.89
N LYS A 49 -21.73 2.29 7.82
CA LYS A 49 -22.05 1.05 7.10
C LYS A 49 -21.22 -0.16 7.59
N ASN A 50 -20.21 0.03 8.45
CA ASN A 50 -19.29 -1.02 8.91
C ASN A 50 -18.69 -1.83 7.75
N CYS A 51 -18.33 -1.12 6.69
CA CYS A 51 -17.71 -1.61 5.48
C CYS A 51 -16.19 -1.77 5.59
N MET A 52 -15.57 -1.19 6.62
CA MET A 52 -14.14 -1.37 6.92
C MET A 52 -13.91 -2.70 7.64
N SER A 53 -13.32 -3.67 6.95
CA SER A 53 -12.74 -4.85 7.58
C SER A 53 -11.38 -4.54 8.20
N ASP A 54 -10.82 -5.47 8.97
CA ASP A 54 -9.48 -5.29 9.54
C ASP A 54 -8.39 -5.13 8.47
N ALA A 55 -8.57 -5.75 7.29
CA ALA A 55 -7.64 -5.58 6.17
C ALA A 55 -7.72 -4.17 5.57
N ASP A 56 -8.91 -3.57 5.51
CA ASP A 56 -9.10 -2.20 5.02
C ASP A 56 -8.60 -1.18 6.04
N PHE A 57 -8.70 -1.51 7.33
CA PHE A 57 -8.08 -0.73 8.41
C PHE A 57 -6.56 -0.74 8.30
N ASP A 58 -5.94 -1.90 8.07
CA ASP A 58 -4.49 -2.01 7.87
C ASP A 58 -4.05 -1.21 6.63
N ALA A 59 -4.83 -1.26 5.53
CA ALA A 59 -4.57 -0.47 4.33
C ALA A 59 -4.68 1.05 4.57
N CYS A 60 -5.63 1.48 5.41
CA CYS A 60 -5.73 2.87 5.85
C CYS A 60 -4.49 3.30 6.64
N VAL A 61 -4.06 2.48 7.61
CA VAL A 61 -2.90 2.76 8.46
C VAL A 61 -1.65 2.88 7.60
N VAL A 62 -1.40 1.92 6.70
CA VAL A 62 -0.26 1.96 5.77
C VAL A 62 -0.27 3.23 4.91
N CYS A 63 -1.44 3.65 4.44
CA CYS A 63 -1.55 4.86 3.63
C CYS A 63 -1.23 6.14 4.43
N HIS A 64 -1.70 6.24 5.68
CA HIS A 64 -1.35 7.36 6.56
C HIS A 64 0.10 7.30 7.05
N GLU A 65 0.68 6.11 7.25
CA GLU A 65 2.11 5.95 7.58
C GLU A 65 3.02 6.32 6.41
N ASP A 66 2.55 6.15 5.16
CA ASP A 66 3.31 6.51 3.95
C ASP A 66 3.18 8.02 3.63
N CYS A 67 1.97 8.58 3.77
CA CYS A 67 1.62 9.88 3.19
C CYS A 67 1.01 10.89 4.18
N GLY A 68 0.78 10.49 5.43
CA GLY A 68 0.27 11.37 6.49
C GLY A 68 -1.10 11.93 6.12
N ASP A 69 -1.22 13.25 6.18
CA ASP A 69 -2.46 13.97 5.82
C ASP A 69 -2.83 13.86 4.32
N LEU A 70 -1.88 13.50 3.46
CA LEU A 70 -2.15 13.31 2.02
C LEU A 70 -2.91 12.02 1.73
N CYS A 71 -2.98 11.09 2.69
CA CYS A 71 -3.80 9.90 2.56
C CYS A 71 -5.30 10.27 2.61
N SER A 72 -6.05 9.88 1.58
CA SER A 72 -7.47 10.15 1.49
C SER A 72 -8.24 8.98 0.90
N VAL A 73 -9.52 8.89 1.25
CA VAL A 73 -10.45 7.92 0.66
C VAL A 73 -10.75 8.35 -0.78
N ILE A 74 -10.26 7.58 -1.75
CA ILE A 74 -10.47 7.85 -3.18
C ILE A 74 -11.76 7.22 -3.71
N ASP A 75 -12.25 6.18 -3.04
CA ASP A 75 -13.50 5.52 -3.38
C ASP A 75 -14.27 5.17 -2.10
N THR A 76 -15.54 5.58 -2.06
CA THR A 76 -16.44 5.39 -0.92
C THR A 76 -17.31 4.14 -1.05
N ALA A 77 -16.91 3.19 -1.90
CA ALA A 77 -17.49 1.86 -1.92
C ALA A 77 -17.29 1.14 -0.59
N CYS A 78 -17.93 -0.02 -0.51
CA CYS A 78 -17.86 -0.92 0.63
C CYS A 78 -17.06 -2.15 0.17
N PRO A 79 -15.75 -2.23 0.44
CA PRO A 79 -14.94 -1.41 1.36
C PRO A 79 -14.33 -0.13 0.75
N PRO A 80 -13.95 0.85 1.59
CA PRO A 80 -13.31 2.08 1.13
C PRO A 80 -11.89 1.82 0.62
N THR A 81 -11.45 2.61 -0.35
CA THR A 81 -10.08 2.55 -0.90
C THR A 81 -9.32 3.82 -0.55
N PHE A 82 -8.08 3.66 -0.10
CA PHE A 82 -7.19 4.76 0.33
C PHE A 82 -6.05 4.95 -0.67
N SER A 83 -5.69 6.20 -0.92
CA SER A 83 -4.51 6.55 -1.71
C SER A 83 -3.97 7.89 -1.27
N CYS A 84 -2.68 8.09 -1.50
CA CYS A 84 -2.04 9.37 -1.33
C CYS A 84 -2.46 10.30 -2.47
N SER A 85 -2.85 11.52 -2.11
CA SER A 85 -3.04 12.60 -3.07
C SER A 85 -1.65 13.15 -3.42
N GLU A 86 -1.22 12.99 -4.68
CA GLU A 86 0.08 13.49 -5.18
C GLU A 86 0.19 15.03 -5.18
#